data_AF-A0A0H5R757-F1
#
_entry.id   AF-A0A0H5R757-F1
#
_cell.length_a   1.000
_cell.length_b   1.000
_cell.length_c   1.000
_cell.angle_alpha   90.00
_cell.angle_beta   90.00
_cell.angle_gamma   90.00
#
_symmetry.space_group_name_H-M   'P 1'
#
loop_
_entity.id
_entity.type
_entity.pdbx_description
1 polymer ?
#
loop_
_entity_poly.entity_id
_entity_poly.type
_entity_poly.pdbx_seq_one_letter_code
_entity_poly.pdbx_strand_id
1 'polypeptide(L)'
;DGTKPTPAGKRGLTVLPNKDTRDQPHIPKTVKDILRQQTAAYAPKPETSYSEAIVSFDSASETQDPLKILIELTNAVPFLSSFNTRDIKFLPSGAIHMRGLATGQFVELRAAATAKMFLCEAPGTEINDEKRQVVAFKLPPSFANSKILLKATDPPIPIQFFQCKDKTTFKLTYQTEAEAKTVLLQGHIKLFGSRYPV
;
A
#
# COMPACT_ATOMS: atom_id res chain seq x y z
N ASP A 1 -62.88 42.92 17.26
CA ASP A 1 -62.33 41.73 16.60
C ASP A 1 -60.97 41.98 15.97
N GLY A 2 -59.95 41.37 16.58
CA GLY A 2 -58.70 40.85 16.01
C GLY A 2 -58.01 41.53 14.82
N THR A 3 -57.17 42.53 15.08
CA THR A 3 -56.03 42.88 14.22
C THR A 3 -54.76 42.19 14.73
N LYS A 4 -54.27 41.17 14.00
CA LYS A 4 -53.00 40.49 14.28
C LYS A 4 -51.83 41.25 13.64
N PRO A 5 -50.68 41.39 14.34
CA PRO A 5 -49.47 41.93 13.75
C PRO A 5 -48.67 40.86 12.99
N THR A 6 -48.10 41.26 11.86
CA THR A 6 -47.09 40.52 11.10
C THR A 6 -45.76 40.50 11.85
N PRO A 7 -45.09 39.35 12.07
CA PRO A 7 -43.71 39.36 12.51
C PRO A 7 -42.73 39.21 11.34
N ALA A 8 -41.62 39.92 11.53
CA ALA A 8 -40.48 40.06 10.66
C ALA A 8 -39.74 38.75 10.33
N GLY A 9 -38.99 38.81 9.24
CA GLY A 9 -38.32 37.69 8.61
C GLY A 9 -37.35 36.91 9.49
N LYS A 10 -37.40 35.60 9.32
CA LYS A 10 -36.25 34.72 9.56
C LYS A 10 -35.64 34.38 8.21
N ARG A 11 -34.43 34.87 7.96
CA ARG A 11 -33.53 34.33 6.94
C ARG A 11 -33.21 32.88 7.34
N GLY A 12 -34.02 31.94 6.88
CA GLY A 12 -33.64 30.53 6.85
C GLY A 12 -32.67 30.36 5.71
N LEU A 13 -31.39 30.20 6.02
CA LEU A 13 -30.37 29.74 5.10
C LEU A 13 -30.86 28.41 4.51
N THR A 14 -31.30 28.41 3.25
CA THR A 14 -31.65 27.18 2.55
C THR A 14 -30.35 26.46 2.25
N VAL A 15 -29.94 25.55 3.15
CA VAL A 15 -28.86 24.61 2.85
C VAL A 15 -29.41 23.65 1.80
N LEU A 16 -28.99 23.85 0.55
CA LEU A 16 -29.21 22.89 -0.52
C LEU A 16 -28.67 21.54 -0.06
N PRO A 17 -29.40 20.41 -0.21
CA PRO A 17 -28.85 19.11 0.08
C PRO A 17 -27.65 18.90 -0.85
N ASN A 18 -26.48 18.74 -0.24
CA ASN A 18 -25.23 18.53 -0.96
C ASN A 18 -25.35 17.23 -1.76
N LYS A 19 -25.52 17.35 -3.07
CA LYS A 19 -25.42 16.25 -4.03
C LYS A 19 -23.96 15.83 -4.17
N ASP A 20 -23.40 15.22 -3.14
CA ASP A 20 -22.10 14.53 -3.19
C ASP A 20 -22.21 13.14 -2.56
N THR A 21 -23.21 12.38 -3.03
CA THR A 21 -23.21 10.91 -2.94
C THR A 21 -22.99 10.37 -4.34
N ARG A 22 -21.80 10.63 -4.88
CA ARG A 22 -21.29 9.92 -6.05
C ARG A 22 -20.17 8.98 -5.60
N ASP A 23 -20.45 7.69 -5.80
CA ASP A 23 -19.47 6.62 -5.93
C ASP A 23 -18.59 6.31 -4.71
N GLN A 24 -19.19 5.88 -3.61
CA GLN A 24 -18.51 4.91 -2.75
C GLN A 24 -18.73 3.51 -3.33
N PRO A 25 -17.68 2.77 -3.73
CA PRO A 25 -17.86 1.39 -4.19
C PRO A 25 -18.46 0.55 -3.06
N HIS A 26 -19.58 -0.11 -3.38
CA HIS A 26 -20.26 -1.02 -2.47
C HIS A 26 -19.33 -2.19 -2.14
N ILE A 27 -18.77 -2.21 -0.92
CA ILE A 27 -18.04 -3.39 -0.43
C ILE A 27 -19.06 -4.53 -0.31
N PRO A 28 -18.92 -5.65 -1.05
CA PRO A 28 -19.88 -6.75 -1.03
C PRO A 28 -19.99 -7.34 0.38
N LYS A 29 -21.22 -7.69 0.81
CA LYS A 29 -21.47 -8.35 2.11
C LYS A 29 -20.59 -9.58 2.33
N THR A 30 -20.24 -10.27 1.26
CA THR A 30 -19.34 -11.44 1.23
C THR A 30 -17.98 -11.17 1.90
N VAL A 31 -17.43 -9.95 1.78
CA VAL A 31 -16.14 -9.59 2.40
C VAL A 31 -16.25 -9.57 3.93
N LYS A 32 -17.38 -9.13 4.48
CA LYS A 32 -17.61 -9.11 5.95
C LYS A 32 -17.71 -10.51 6.55
N ASP A 33 -18.24 -11.46 5.78
CA ASP A 33 -18.41 -12.85 6.23
C ASP A 33 -17.09 -13.64 6.16
N ILE A 34 -16.25 -13.37 5.16
CA ILE A 34 -14.91 -13.98 5.02
C ILE A 34 -13.97 -13.55 6.16
N LEU A 35 -14.06 -12.31 6.63
CA LEU A 35 -13.25 -11.77 7.73
C LEU A 35 -13.56 -12.43 9.09
N ARG A 36 -14.68 -13.16 9.23
CA ARG A 36 -15.17 -13.65 10.53
C ARG A 36 -14.55 -14.97 10.99
N GLN A 37 -13.82 -15.69 10.12
CA GLN A 37 -13.25 -17.00 10.43
C GLN A 37 -11.72 -16.98 10.37
N GLN A 38 -11.08 -16.56 11.45
CA GLN A 38 -9.78 -17.07 11.97
C GLN A 38 -9.25 -16.09 13.04
N THR A 39 -9.39 -16.47 14.31
CA THR A 39 -8.94 -15.69 15.46
C THR A 39 -7.63 -16.25 16.01
N ALA A 40 -6.53 -16.07 15.29
CA ALA A 40 -5.22 -16.03 15.95
C ALA A 40 -4.96 -14.57 16.33
N ALA A 41 -4.77 -14.29 17.62
CA ALA A 41 -4.49 -12.94 18.09
C ALA A 41 -3.12 -12.48 17.58
N TYR A 42 -3.04 -11.25 17.07
CA TYR A 42 -1.79 -10.66 16.59
C TYR A 42 -0.82 -10.38 17.76
N ALA A 43 0.43 -10.82 17.61
CA ALA A 43 1.52 -10.49 18.51
C ALA A 43 2.41 -9.41 17.87
N PRO A 44 2.47 -8.18 18.43
CA PRO A 44 3.24 -7.09 17.84
C PRO A 44 4.74 -7.41 17.85
N LYS A 45 5.37 -7.31 16.68
CA LYS A 45 6.83 -7.38 16.54
C LYS A 45 7.43 -5.97 16.65
N PRO A 46 8.57 -5.79 17.34
CA PRO A 46 9.24 -4.49 17.47
C PRO A 46 9.97 -4.04 16.18
N GLU A 47 9.44 -4.39 15.02
CA GLU A 47 10.05 -4.12 13.72
C GLU A 47 9.55 -2.79 13.15
N THR A 48 10.35 -2.19 12.26
CA THR A 48 10.04 -0.91 11.60
C THR A 48 8.70 -1.00 10.86
N SER A 49 7.82 -0.03 11.07
CA SER A 49 6.39 -0.19 10.82
C SER A 49 5.83 0.98 10.04
N TYR A 50 5.51 0.74 8.77
CA TYR A 50 4.64 1.64 8.04
C TYR A 50 3.22 1.52 8.56
N SER A 51 2.61 2.67 8.85
CA SER A 51 1.19 2.75 9.21
C SER A 51 0.25 2.53 8.01
N GLU A 52 0.80 2.44 6.81
CA GLU A 52 0.05 2.23 5.58
C GLU A 52 0.80 1.28 4.64
N ALA A 53 0.05 0.52 3.83
CA ALA A 53 0.59 -0.36 2.80
C ALA A 53 -0.24 -0.30 1.53
N ILE A 54 0.40 -0.40 0.37
CA ILE A 54 -0.23 -0.64 -0.92
C ILE A 54 0.12 -2.04 -1.37
N VAL A 55 -0.89 -2.87 -1.61
CA VAL A 55 -0.73 -4.23 -2.13
C VAL A 55 -1.24 -4.31 -3.55
N SER A 56 -0.46 -4.91 -4.44
CA SER A 56 -0.79 -5.02 -5.87
C SER A 56 -0.32 -6.34 -6.46
N PHE A 57 -0.90 -6.77 -7.58
CA PHE A 57 -0.48 -7.97 -8.29
C PHE A 57 0.96 -7.86 -8.81
N ASP A 58 1.72 -8.96 -8.73
CA ASP A 58 3.05 -9.06 -9.34
C ASP A 58 3.00 -9.30 -10.86
N SER A 59 1.84 -9.65 -11.44
CA SER A 59 1.67 -9.78 -12.90
C SER A 59 0.73 -8.74 -13.49
N ALA A 60 1.06 -8.26 -14.69
CA ALA A 60 0.21 -7.40 -15.50
C ALA A 60 -0.88 -8.16 -16.27
N SER A 61 -0.91 -9.51 -16.21
CA SER A 61 -1.71 -10.33 -17.14
C SER A 61 -2.90 -11.09 -16.53
N GLU A 62 -3.16 -11.02 -15.23
CA GLU A 62 -4.43 -11.53 -14.69
C GLU A 62 -5.44 -10.38 -14.61
N THR A 63 -6.72 -10.67 -14.84
CA THR A 63 -7.84 -9.81 -14.42
C THR A 63 -7.60 -9.40 -12.98
N GLN A 64 -7.20 -8.14 -12.79
CA GLN A 64 -6.81 -7.59 -11.51
C GLN A 64 -8.06 -7.30 -10.68
N ASP A 65 -8.66 -8.34 -10.12
CA ASP A 65 -9.71 -8.17 -9.13
C ASP A 65 -9.05 -7.93 -7.76
N PRO A 66 -9.04 -6.70 -7.24
CA PRO A 66 -8.44 -6.43 -5.94
C PRO A 66 -9.13 -7.22 -4.82
N LEU A 67 -10.39 -7.65 -4.97
CA LEU A 67 -11.04 -8.50 -3.97
C LEU A 67 -10.31 -9.84 -3.77
N LYS A 68 -9.70 -10.39 -4.83
CA LYS A 68 -8.89 -11.61 -4.75
C LYS A 68 -7.69 -11.42 -3.82
N ILE A 69 -6.99 -10.28 -3.92
CA ILE A 69 -5.89 -9.92 -3.00
C ILE A 69 -6.39 -9.92 -1.56
N LEU A 70 -7.51 -9.25 -1.28
CA LEU A 70 -8.02 -9.12 0.08
C LEU A 70 -8.39 -10.49 0.68
N ILE A 71 -9.03 -11.35 -0.10
CA ILE A 71 -9.42 -12.70 0.35
C ILE A 71 -8.17 -13.54 0.66
N GLU A 72 -7.19 -13.57 -0.25
CA GLU A 72 -5.98 -14.36 -0.08
C GLU A 72 -5.14 -13.90 1.11
N LEU A 73 -5.04 -12.58 1.33
CA LEU A 73 -4.32 -12.02 2.46
C LEU A 73 -5.06 -12.24 3.77
N THR A 74 -6.39 -12.13 3.80
CA THR A 74 -7.20 -12.36 5.01
C THR A 74 -6.98 -13.77 5.56
N ASN A 75 -6.84 -14.76 4.68
CA ASN A 75 -6.55 -16.15 5.06
C ASN A 75 -5.12 -16.36 5.58
N ALA A 76 -4.19 -15.45 5.27
CA ALA A 76 -2.78 -15.59 5.60
C ALA A 76 -2.35 -14.70 6.79
N VAL A 77 -3.06 -13.60 7.03
CA VAL A 77 -2.70 -12.57 7.99
C VAL A 77 -3.80 -12.43 9.04
N PRO A 78 -3.61 -12.97 10.25
CA PRO A 78 -4.68 -13.08 11.24
C PRO A 78 -5.33 -11.74 11.64
N PHE A 79 -4.56 -10.65 11.71
CA PHE A 79 -5.12 -9.36 12.12
C PHE A 79 -6.09 -8.77 11.09
N LEU A 80 -6.02 -9.19 9.82
CA LEU A 80 -6.89 -8.68 8.76
C LEU A 80 -8.36 -9.01 9.04
N SER A 81 -8.67 -10.13 9.69
CA SER A 81 -10.02 -10.51 10.15
C SER A 81 -10.72 -9.43 10.99
N SER A 82 -9.94 -8.69 11.78
CA SER A 82 -10.42 -7.62 12.67
C SER A 82 -10.17 -6.22 12.12
N PHE A 83 -9.66 -6.11 10.90
CA PHE A 83 -9.24 -4.84 10.32
C PHE A 83 -10.44 -3.98 9.93
N ASN A 84 -10.34 -2.68 10.18
CA ASN A 84 -11.41 -1.77 9.89
C ASN A 84 -11.56 -1.58 8.37
N THR A 85 -12.68 -2.05 7.82
CA THR A 85 -12.97 -1.95 6.38
C THR A 85 -12.95 -0.53 5.82
N ARG A 86 -13.12 0.52 6.66
CA ARG A 86 -13.01 1.92 6.24
C ARG A 86 -11.58 2.34 5.89
N ASP A 87 -10.60 1.62 6.42
CA ASP A 87 -9.19 1.89 6.20
C ASP A 87 -8.64 1.12 4.99
N ILE A 88 -9.51 0.42 4.26
CA ILE A 88 -9.20 -0.29 3.02
C ILE A 88 -9.76 0.53 1.84
N LYS A 89 -8.87 0.96 0.94
CA LYS A 89 -9.22 1.70 -0.27
C LYS A 89 -8.78 0.93 -1.51
N PHE A 90 -9.72 0.71 -2.43
CA PHE A 90 -9.45 0.16 -3.75
C PHE A 90 -8.93 1.26 -4.68
N LEU A 91 -7.78 1.03 -5.30
CA LEU A 91 -7.18 1.95 -6.27
C LEU A 91 -7.59 1.57 -7.69
N PRO A 92 -7.74 2.55 -8.61
CA PRO A 92 -8.08 2.28 -10.02
C PRO A 92 -7.08 1.36 -10.75
N SER A 93 -5.86 1.24 -10.21
CA SER A 93 -4.80 0.36 -10.70
C SER A 93 -4.98 -1.12 -10.29
N GLY A 94 -6.11 -1.51 -9.70
CA GLY A 94 -6.31 -2.87 -9.19
C GLY A 94 -5.53 -3.18 -7.90
N ALA A 95 -4.96 -2.17 -7.25
CA ALA A 95 -4.25 -2.28 -5.99
C ALA A 95 -5.17 -1.98 -4.78
N ILE A 96 -4.78 -2.46 -3.60
CA ILE A 96 -5.43 -2.14 -2.32
C ILE A 96 -4.50 -1.27 -1.49
N HIS A 97 -4.97 -0.12 -1.04
CA HIS A 97 -4.32 0.70 -0.02
C HIS A 97 -4.95 0.42 1.34
N MET A 98 -4.16 -0.05 2.30
CA MET A 98 -4.55 -0.30 3.69
C MET A 98 -3.91 0.75 4.59
N ARG A 99 -4.69 1.37 5.48
CA ARG A 99 -4.23 2.41 6.44
C ARG A 99 -4.45 1.98 7.88
N GLY A 100 -3.74 2.61 8.82
CA GLY A 100 -3.89 2.31 10.24
C GLY A 100 -3.27 0.98 10.66
N LEU A 101 -2.24 0.53 9.94
CA LEU A 101 -1.45 -0.63 10.34
C LEU A 101 -0.71 -0.33 11.66
N ALA A 102 -0.84 -1.23 12.62
CA ALA A 102 -0.12 -1.17 13.89
C ALA A 102 1.33 -1.64 13.73
N THR A 103 2.13 -1.44 14.78
CA THR A 103 3.53 -1.85 14.80
C THR A 103 3.70 -3.35 14.47
N GLY A 104 4.53 -3.65 13.48
CA GLY A 104 4.87 -4.97 12.94
C GLY A 104 3.93 -5.48 11.84
N GLN A 105 2.74 -4.89 11.70
CA GLN A 105 1.69 -5.40 10.80
C GLN A 105 2.06 -5.23 9.33
N PHE A 106 2.78 -4.16 8.98
CA PHE A 106 3.31 -3.99 7.62
C PHE A 106 4.23 -5.14 7.21
N VAL A 107 5.12 -5.57 8.11
CA VAL A 107 6.10 -6.62 7.78
C VAL A 107 5.42 -7.97 7.61
N GLU A 108 4.48 -8.30 8.49
CA GLU A 108 3.67 -9.50 8.36
C GLU A 108 2.84 -9.50 7.08
N LEU A 109 2.18 -8.38 6.77
CA LEU A 109 1.42 -8.19 5.54
C LEU A 109 2.30 -8.37 4.31
N ARG A 110 3.53 -7.80 4.34
CA ARG A 110 4.50 -7.93 3.26
C ARG A 110 5.00 -9.35 3.08
N ALA A 111 5.30 -10.06 4.17
CA ALA A 111 5.72 -11.45 4.12
C ALA A 111 4.62 -12.34 3.52
N ALA A 112 3.38 -12.17 3.96
CA ALA A 112 2.22 -12.88 3.42
C ALA A 112 1.96 -12.54 1.94
N ALA A 113 2.01 -11.25 1.58
CA ALA A 113 1.88 -10.81 0.19
C ALA A 113 2.96 -11.42 -0.71
N THR A 114 4.22 -11.41 -0.27
CA THR A 114 5.34 -11.99 -1.02
C THR A 114 5.16 -13.49 -1.23
N ALA A 115 4.72 -14.22 -0.20
CA ALA A 115 4.42 -15.66 -0.31
C ALA A 115 3.28 -15.97 -1.29
N LYS A 116 2.40 -15.00 -1.55
CA LYS A 116 1.29 -15.07 -2.51
C LYS A 116 1.60 -14.42 -3.86
N MET A 117 2.86 -14.09 -4.13
CA MET A 117 3.27 -13.41 -5.38
C MET A 117 2.53 -12.07 -5.57
N PHE A 118 2.32 -11.32 -4.49
CA PHE A 118 1.87 -9.93 -4.50
C PHE A 118 3.01 -9.00 -4.09
N LEU A 119 2.97 -7.78 -4.62
CA LEU A 119 3.85 -6.69 -4.20
C LEU A 119 3.19 -5.91 -3.07
N CYS A 120 3.93 -5.71 -1.98
CA CYS A 120 3.50 -4.89 -0.84
C CYS A 120 4.55 -3.79 -0.59
N GLU A 121 4.12 -2.54 -0.68
CA GLU A 121 4.97 -1.34 -0.59
C GLU A 121 4.38 -0.32 0.39
N ALA A 122 5.22 0.55 0.93
CA ALA A 122 4.76 1.70 1.70
C ALA A 122 4.41 2.86 0.75
N PRO A 123 3.33 3.63 1.00
CA PRO A 123 2.97 4.77 0.16
C PRO A 123 3.89 6.00 0.33
N GLY A 124 4.76 6.01 1.33
CA GLY A 124 5.63 7.14 1.63
C GLY A 124 6.85 6.77 2.47
N THR A 125 7.72 7.75 2.67
CA THR A 125 8.96 7.58 3.44
C THR A 125 8.76 7.86 4.93
N GLU A 126 9.41 7.08 5.79
CA GLU A 126 9.45 7.32 7.23
C GLU A 126 10.79 7.95 7.68
N ILE A 127 10.80 8.53 8.89
CA ILE A 127 11.99 9.15 9.51
C ILE A 127 13.17 8.16 9.58
N ASN A 128 12.89 6.87 9.77
CA ASN A 128 13.92 5.83 9.86
C ASN A 128 14.37 5.28 8.49
N ASP A 129 13.87 5.83 7.38
CA ASP A 129 14.23 5.35 6.04
C ASP A 129 15.63 5.79 5.63
N GLU A 130 16.16 6.88 6.19
CA GLU A 130 17.46 7.44 5.79
C GLU A 130 18.60 6.40 5.87
N LYS A 131 18.62 5.57 6.92
CA LYS A 131 19.62 4.52 7.11
C LYS A 131 19.40 3.28 6.24
N ARG A 132 18.22 3.17 5.63
CA ARG A 132 17.80 2.04 4.79
C ARG A 132 17.73 2.42 3.31
N GLN A 133 18.08 3.65 2.97
CA GLN A 133 18.06 4.15 1.60
C GLN A 133 19.42 4.02 0.93
N VAL A 134 19.39 3.57 -0.32
CA VAL A 134 20.52 3.56 -1.24
C VAL A 134 20.15 4.39 -2.45
N VAL A 135 21.09 5.23 -2.91
CA VAL A 135 20.92 6.02 -4.12
C VAL A 135 21.55 5.25 -5.29
N ALA A 136 20.72 4.87 -6.24
CA ALA A 136 21.10 4.16 -7.45
C ALA A 136 21.17 5.14 -8.62
N PHE A 137 22.28 5.17 -9.33
CA PHE A 137 22.48 6.03 -10.50
C PHE A 137 22.37 5.23 -11.80
N LYS A 138 22.14 5.94 -12.91
CA LYS A 138 22.14 5.39 -14.29
C LYS A 138 21.09 4.29 -14.53
N LEU A 139 19.98 4.34 -13.82
CA LEU A 139 18.85 3.45 -14.08
C LEU A 139 17.97 4.00 -15.22
N PRO A 140 17.50 3.15 -16.15
CA PRO A 140 16.53 3.52 -17.16
C PRO A 140 15.29 4.23 -16.58
N PRO A 141 14.88 5.38 -17.14
CA PRO A 141 13.68 6.09 -16.69
C PRO A 141 12.38 5.28 -16.77
N SER A 142 12.35 4.28 -17.66
CA SER A 142 11.21 3.36 -17.85
C SER A 142 10.88 2.53 -16.60
N PHE A 143 11.81 2.43 -15.64
CA PHE A 143 11.58 1.74 -14.38
C PHE A 143 10.67 2.49 -13.41
N ALA A 144 10.47 3.80 -13.58
CA ALA A 144 9.67 4.60 -12.66
C ALA A 144 8.18 4.25 -12.66
N ASN A 145 7.61 3.96 -13.83
CA ASN A 145 6.16 3.90 -14.02
C ASN A 145 5.57 2.49 -13.83
N SER A 146 6.41 1.47 -13.72
CA SER A 146 6.00 0.09 -14.03
C SER A 146 6.20 -0.89 -12.86
N LYS A 147 6.70 -0.42 -11.71
CA LYS A 147 7.20 -1.27 -10.61
C LYS A 147 8.18 -2.37 -11.08
N ILE A 148 8.68 -2.28 -12.32
CA ILE A 148 9.58 -3.27 -12.92
C ILE A 148 10.87 -3.32 -12.12
N LEU A 149 11.30 -2.20 -11.54
CA LEU A 149 12.54 -2.16 -10.75
C LEU A 149 12.51 -3.17 -9.59
N LEU A 150 11.40 -3.26 -8.85
CA LEU A 150 11.27 -4.23 -7.75
C LEU A 150 11.34 -5.66 -8.26
N LYS A 151 10.75 -5.93 -9.42
CA LYS A 151 10.72 -7.28 -10.04
C LYS A 151 12.03 -7.66 -10.70
N ALA A 152 12.76 -6.67 -11.19
CA ALA A 152 14.02 -6.84 -11.89
C ALA A 152 15.18 -6.99 -10.92
N THR A 153 15.10 -6.39 -9.72
CA THR A 153 16.19 -6.39 -8.76
C THR A 153 16.37 -7.78 -8.15
N ASP A 154 17.58 -8.34 -8.26
CA ASP A 154 17.93 -9.56 -7.53
C ASP A 154 18.07 -9.25 -6.03
N PRO A 155 17.90 -10.24 -5.13
CA PRO A 155 18.06 -10.03 -3.70
C PRO A 155 19.40 -9.36 -3.32
N PRO A 156 19.39 -8.37 -2.40
CA PRO A 156 18.25 -7.89 -1.61
C PRO A 156 17.28 -7.05 -2.45
N ILE A 157 15.98 -7.32 -2.34
CA ILE A 157 14.95 -6.58 -3.10
C ILE A 157 14.49 -5.37 -2.26
N PRO A 158 14.60 -4.13 -2.79
CA PRO A 158 14.09 -2.97 -2.10
C PRO A 158 12.57 -3.07 -1.88
N ILE A 159 12.08 -2.41 -0.84
CA ILE A 159 10.67 -2.44 -0.43
C ILE A 159 9.86 -1.34 -1.13
N GLN A 160 10.56 -0.29 -1.55
CA GLN A 160 10.02 0.85 -2.27
C GLN A 160 11.15 1.52 -3.05
N PHE A 161 10.78 2.29 -4.07
CA PHE A 161 11.71 3.16 -4.76
C PHE A 161 11.05 4.48 -5.17
N PHE A 162 11.85 5.53 -5.27
CA PHE A 162 11.43 6.83 -5.78
C PHE A 162 12.39 7.30 -6.85
N GLN A 163 11.87 7.70 -8.00
CA GLN A 163 12.67 8.33 -9.04
C GLN A 163 12.97 9.79 -8.65
N CYS A 164 14.25 10.18 -8.71
CA CYS A 164 14.69 11.55 -8.53
C CYS A 164 14.39 12.41 -9.78
N LYS A 165 14.52 13.73 -9.64
CA LYS A 165 14.16 14.70 -10.70
C LYS A 165 14.91 14.50 -12.03
N ASP A 166 16.13 13.96 -11.98
CA ASP A 166 16.99 13.69 -13.13
C ASP A 166 16.57 12.43 -13.92
N LYS A 167 15.52 11.73 -13.50
CA LYS A 167 14.93 10.53 -14.11
C LYS A 167 15.84 9.28 -14.16
N THR A 168 17.14 9.43 -13.99
CA THR A 168 18.09 8.31 -14.02
C THR A 168 18.60 7.89 -12.64
N THR A 169 18.32 8.70 -11.62
CA THR A 169 18.64 8.40 -10.24
C THR A 169 17.39 7.92 -9.51
N PHE A 170 17.53 6.87 -8.71
CA PHE A 170 16.47 6.32 -7.90
C PHE A 170 16.94 6.17 -6.46
N LYS A 171 16.08 6.53 -5.52
CA LYS A 171 16.25 6.16 -4.11
C LYS A 171 15.55 4.84 -3.89
N LEU A 172 16.29 3.83 -3.45
CA LEU A 172 15.80 2.50 -3.12
C LEU A 172 15.80 2.38 -1.61
N THR A 173 14.68 2.05 -0.98
CA THR A 173 14.67 1.77 0.46
C THR A 173 14.48 0.28 0.72
N TYR A 174 15.32 -0.27 1.61
CA TYR A 174 15.38 -1.68 1.98
C TYR A 174 14.65 -1.96 3.29
N GLN A 175 14.42 -3.24 3.59
CA GLN A 175 13.70 -3.61 4.81
C GLN A 175 14.53 -3.24 6.03
N THR A 176 15.84 -3.50 5.97
CA THR A 176 16.78 -3.30 7.07
C THR A 176 17.98 -2.45 6.66
N GLU A 177 18.64 -1.84 7.65
CA GLU A 177 19.93 -1.16 7.44
C GLU A 177 21.01 -2.15 6.96
N ALA A 178 20.96 -3.41 7.42
CA ALA A 178 21.89 -4.46 7.01
C ALA A 178 21.77 -4.80 5.52
N GLU A 179 20.54 -4.88 5.00
CA GLU A 179 20.30 -5.05 3.56
C GLU A 179 20.85 -3.88 2.75
N ALA A 180 20.54 -2.64 3.16
CA ALA A 180 21.06 -1.44 2.49
C ALA A 180 22.60 -1.41 2.47
N LYS A 181 23.25 -1.75 3.60
CA LYS A 181 24.70 -1.88 3.69
C LYS A 181 25.25 -2.96 2.75
N THR A 182 24.57 -4.09 2.64
CA THR A 182 24.98 -5.17 1.73
C THR A 182 25.03 -4.69 0.28
N VAL A 183 24.00 -3.98 -0.18
CA VAL A 183 23.96 -3.42 -1.54
C VAL A 183 25.03 -2.34 -1.74
N LEU A 184 25.24 -1.47 -0.74
CA LEU A 184 26.30 -0.46 -0.80
C LEU A 184 27.69 -1.09 -0.93
N LEU A 185 27.97 -2.18 -0.20
CA LEU A 185 29.23 -2.92 -0.28
C LEU A 185 29.43 -3.62 -1.64
N GLN A 186 28.34 -4.06 -2.29
CA GLN A 186 28.42 -4.61 -3.66
C GLN A 186 28.79 -3.54 -4.69
N GLY A 187 28.43 -2.28 -4.45
CA GLY A 187 28.73 -1.13 -5.33
C GLY A 187 27.91 -1.07 -6.62
N HIS A 188 27.03 -2.06 -6.87
CA HIS A 188 26.13 -2.12 -8.02
C HIS A 188 24.84 -2.85 -7.65
N ILE A 189 23.77 -2.59 -8.41
CA ILE A 189 22.50 -3.30 -8.27
C ILE A 189 22.36 -4.25 -9.45
N LYS A 190 22.08 -5.51 -9.15
CA LYS A 190 21.88 -6.54 -10.17
C LYS A 190 20.42 -6.53 -10.60
N LEU A 191 20.21 -6.35 -11.91
CA LEU A 191 18.90 -6.39 -12.53
C LEU A 191 18.84 -7.60 -13.48
N PHE A 192 17.80 -8.42 -13.34
CA PHE A 192 17.55 -9.61 -14.16
C PHE A 192 18.69 -10.66 -14.13
N GLY A 193 19.56 -10.65 -13.11
CA GLY A 193 20.77 -11.46 -13.10
C GLY A 193 20.51 -12.96 -13.06
N SER A 194 19.36 -13.38 -12.53
CA SER A 194 18.90 -14.78 -12.56
C SER A 194 18.19 -15.19 -13.85
N ARG A 195 17.81 -14.25 -14.73
CA ARG A 195 17.01 -14.53 -15.94
C ARG A 195 17.84 -14.70 -17.21
N TYR A 196 19.09 -14.25 -17.20
CA TYR A 196 20.03 -14.42 -18.31
C TYR A 196 21.33 -14.99 -17.73
N PRO A 197 21.52 -16.33 -17.71
CA PRO A 197 22.79 -16.90 -17.31
C PRO A 197 23.89 -16.37 -18.25
N VAL A 198 24.99 -15.98 -17.63
CA VAL A 198 26.22 -15.52 -18.31
C VAL A 198 26.89 -16.69 -19.01
#